data_AF-A0A5R9CXP8-F1
#
_entry.id   AF-A0A5R9CXP8-F1
#
_cell.length_a   1.000
_cell.length_b   1.000
_cell.length_c   1.000
_cell.angle_alpha   90.00
_cell.angle_beta   90.00
_cell.angle_gamma   90.00
#
_symmetry.space_group_name_H-M   'P 1'
#
loop_
_entity.id
_entity.type
_entity.pdbx_description
1 polymer ?
#
loop_
_entity_poly.entity_id
_entity_poly.type
_entity_poly.pdbx_seq_one_letter_code
_entity_poly.pdbx_strand_id
1 'polypeptide(L)'
;MDDIITDLLNYAFDHSIGCELTHFLDPHTPSLADTKRQKIIINMGYYRPRQIPLQIGHEITHVLNGDRSYHQLIGFESIHSDPRIELAADRGGIRLLLPYYFEGKELEQINVQEFMNCFDIPQHLFETTVDEIYMWIEGGNLDF
;
A
#
# COMPACT_ATOMS: atom_id res chain seq x y z
N MET A 1 -9.76 5.57 -9.86
CA MET A 1 -8.85 4.44 -9.59
C MET A 1 -7.56 4.67 -10.35
N ASP A 2 -7.63 4.93 -11.66
CA ASP A 2 -6.47 5.28 -12.49
C ASP A 2 -5.75 6.55 -12.00
N ASP A 3 -6.49 7.56 -11.54
CA ASP A 3 -5.90 8.78 -10.97
C ASP A 3 -5.10 8.48 -9.69
N ILE A 4 -5.66 7.67 -8.77
CA ILE A 4 -4.98 7.25 -7.52
C ILE A 4 -3.70 6.46 -7.82
N ILE A 5 -3.76 5.54 -8.78
CA ILE A 5 -2.57 4.77 -9.18
C ILE A 5 -1.51 5.73 -9.73
N THR A 6 -1.89 6.66 -10.60
CA THR A 6 -0.98 7.66 -11.17
C THR A 6 -0.31 8.49 -10.08
N ASP A 7 -1.08 8.96 -9.09
CA ASP A 7 -0.55 9.76 -7.99
C ASP A 7 0.38 8.95 -7.07
N LEU A 8 0.07 7.68 -6.81
CA LEU A 8 0.97 6.79 -6.06
C LEU A 8 2.27 6.51 -6.83
N LEU A 9 2.21 6.39 -8.16
CA LEU A 9 3.41 6.23 -8.99
C LEU A 9 4.25 7.51 -9.02
N ASN A 10 3.61 8.68 -9.05
CA ASN A 10 4.31 9.97 -8.93
C ASN A 10 4.97 10.10 -7.55
N TYR A 11 4.26 9.74 -6.47
CA TYR A 11 4.83 9.69 -5.13
C TYR A 11 6.05 8.76 -5.06
N ALA A 12 5.96 7.56 -5.64
CA ALA A 12 7.09 6.64 -5.74
C ALA A 12 8.27 7.27 -6.51
N PHE A 13 8.00 7.91 -7.65
CA PHE A 13 9.00 8.59 -8.46
C PHE A 13 9.70 9.73 -7.71
N ASP A 14 8.95 10.55 -6.97
CA ASP A 14 9.48 11.64 -6.15
C ASP A 14 10.43 11.12 -5.05
N HIS A 15 10.23 9.88 -4.61
CA HIS A 15 11.10 9.17 -3.66
C HIS A 15 12.17 8.30 -4.33
N SER A 16 12.42 8.50 -5.64
CA SER A 16 13.40 7.74 -6.42
C SER A 16 13.13 6.23 -6.48
N ILE A 17 11.87 5.82 -6.38
CA ILE A 17 11.43 4.43 -6.48
C ILE A 17 11.01 4.15 -7.92
N GLY A 18 11.69 3.20 -8.57
CA GLY A 18 11.31 2.72 -9.90
C GLY A 18 9.99 1.94 -9.86
N CYS A 19 9.18 2.04 -10.92
CA CYS A 19 7.93 1.30 -11.03
C CYS A 19 7.91 0.48 -12.33
N GLU A 20 7.54 -0.80 -12.25
CA GLU A 20 7.25 -1.65 -13.41
C GLU A 20 5.81 -2.13 -13.33
N LEU A 21 4.97 -1.69 -14.27
CA LEU A 21 3.60 -2.17 -14.41
C LEU A 21 3.61 -3.36 -15.38
N THR A 22 2.98 -4.46 -14.97
CA THR A 22 2.94 -5.69 -15.78
C THR A 22 1.60 -6.41 -15.70
N HIS A 23 1.24 -7.09 -16.77
CA HIS A 23 0.10 -8.03 -16.83
C HIS A 23 0.57 -9.48 -17.04
N PHE A 24 1.89 -9.73 -16.97
CA PHE A 24 2.48 -11.05 -17.24
C PHE A 24 2.52 -11.97 -16.02
N LEU A 25 2.23 -11.44 -14.83
CA LEU A 25 2.14 -12.23 -13.59
C LEU A 25 0.79 -12.95 -13.52
N ASP A 26 0.73 -14.06 -12.76
CA ASP A 26 -0.53 -14.75 -12.50
C ASP A 26 -1.51 -13.80 -11.80
N PRO A 27 -2.83 -13.83 -12.12
CA PRO A 27 -3.81 -12.96 -11.49
C PRO A 27 -3.87 -13.04 -9.96
N HIS A 28 -3.39 -14.12 -9.35
CA HIS A 28 -3.32 -14.29 -7.89
C HIS A 28 -1.95 -13.94 -7.29
N THR A 29 -0.93 -13.62 -8.11
CA THR A 29 0.35 -13.12 -7.61
C THR A 29 0.21 -11.65 -7.21
N PRO A 30 0.51 -11.27 -5.95
CA PRO A 30 0.49 -9.86 -5.55
C PRO A 30 1.63 -9.08 -6.22
N SER A 31 1.56 -7.76 -6.12
CA SER A 31 2.69 -6.86 -6.43
C SER A 31 3.87 -7.13 -5.49
N LEU A 32 5.07 -6.69 -5.87
CA LEU A 32 6.32 -7.04 -5.20
C LEU A 32 7.27 -5.84 -5.12
N ALA A 33 8.02 -5.71 -4.02
CA ALA A 33 9.12 -4.78 -3.88
C ALA A 33 10.51 -5.43 -4.06
N ASP A 34 11.38 -4.74 -4.79
CA ASP A 34 12.83 -4.95 -4.81
C ASP A 34 13.51 -3.76 -4.12
N THR A 35 13.58 -3.83 -2.79
CA THR A 35 14.13 -2.76 -1.95
C THR A 35 15.62 -2.50 -2.21
N LYS A 36 16.36 -3.52 -2.67
CA LYS A 36 17.78 -3.38 -3.07
C LYS A 36 17.92 -2.53 -4.33
N ARG A 37 17.01 -2.67 -5.29
CA ARG A 37 17.00 -1.88 -6.52
C ARG A 37 16.11 -0.64 -6.43
N GLN A 38 15.52 -0.36 -5.26
CA GLN A 38 14.58 0.73 -5.04
C GLN A 38 13.48 0.74 -6.10
N LYS A 39 12.79 -0.40 -6.25
CA LYS A 39 11.80 -0.60 -7.32
C LYS A 39 10.62 -1.42 -6.83
N ILE A 40 9.43 -1.13 -7.34
CA ILE A 40 8.23 -1.96 -7.18
C ILE A 40 7.79 -2.54 -8.54
N ILE A 41 7.22 -3.74 -8.51
CA ILE A 41 6.64 -4.45 -9.65
C ILE A 41 5.16 -4.62 -9.36
N ILE A 42 4.30 -4.05 -10.20
CA ILE A 42 2.87 -3.93 -9.97
C ILE A 42 2.14 -4.88 -10.91
N ASN A 43 1.38 -5.82 -10.33
CA ASN A 43 0.54 -6.72 -11.10
C ASN A 43 -0.78 -6.04 -11.47
N MET A 44 -0.82 -5.42 -12.64
CA MET A 44 -2.02 -4.78 -13.19
C MET A 44 -3.09 -5.81 -13.63
N GLY A 45 -2.75 -7.11 -13.66
CA GLY A 45 -3.67 -8.22 -13.91
C GLY A 45 -4.26 -8.86 -12.65
N TYR A 46 -4.02 -8.29 -11.45
CA TYR A 46 -4.45 -8.88 -10.20
C TYR A 46 -5.99 -9.02 -10.11
N TYR A 47 -6.46 -10.18 -9.66
CA TYR A 47 -7.87 -10.58 -9.71
C TYR A 47 -8.83 -9.69 -8.89
N ARG A 48 -8.28 -8.93 -7.93
CA ARG A 48 -9.00 -7.91 -7.16
C ARG A 48 -8.47 -6.52 -7.54
N PRO A 49 -8.92 -5.94 -8.65
CA PRO A 49 -8.37 -4.69 -9.16
C PRO A 49 -8.51 -3.53 -8.16
N ARG A 50 -9.53 -3.57 -7.29
CA ARG A 50 -9.71 -2.56 -6.24
C ARG A 50 -8.63 -2.56 -5.15
N GLN A 51 -7.92 -3.68 -4.99
CA GLN A 51 -6.84 -3.84 -4.03
C GLN A 51 -5.49 -3.35 -4.57
N ILE A 52 -5.38 -3.08 -5.88
CA ILE A 52 -4.12 -2.68 -6.50
C ILE A 52 -3.51 -1.41 -5.85
N PRO A 53 -4.28 -0.34 -5.56
CA PRO A 53 -3.72 0.83 -4.88
C PRO A 53 -3.14 0.52 -3.50
N LEU A 54 -3.77 -0.39 -2.74
CA LEU A 54 -3.25 -0.82 -1.44
C LEU A 54 -1.94 -1.56 -1.61
N GLN A 55 -1.84 -2.47 -2.59
CA GLN A 55 -0.59 -3.17 -2.89
C GLN A 55 0.51 -2.19 -3.28
N ILE A 56 0.23 -1.20 -4.14
CA ILE A 56 1.22 -0.19 -4.52
C ILE A 56 1.73 0.57 -3.30
N GLY A 57 0.82 1.07 -2.44
CA GLY A 57 1.21 1.78 -1.22
C GLY A 57 2.02 0.91 -0.24
N HIS A 58 1.64 -0.37 -0.12
CA HIS A 58 2.36 -1.36 0.68
C HIS A 58 3.79 -1.57 0.16
N GLU A 59 3.97 -1.82 -1.14
CA GLU A 59 5.30 -2.02 -1.73
C GLU A 59 6.17 -0.74 -1.69
N ILE A 60 5.59 0.44 -1.89
CA ILE A 60 6.27 1.73 -1.71
C ILE A 60 6.82 1.82 -0.28
N THR A 61 6.01 1.47 0.71
CA THR A 61 6.39 1.54 2.12
C THR A 61 7.57 0.61 2.44
N HIS A 62 7.58 -0.61 1.89
CA HIS A 62 8.75 -1.49 2.01
C HIS A 62 10.04 -0.87 1.48
N VAL A 63 9.97 -0.20 0.33
CA VAL A 63 11.14 0.45 -0.27
C VAL A 63 11.60 1.65 0.58
N LEU A 64 10.67 2.48 1.08
CA LEU A 64 10.96 3.63 1.93
C LEU A 64 11.59 3.24 3.28
N ASN A 65 11.07 2.17 3.90
CA ASN A 65 11.62 1.64 5.15
C ASN A 65 12.99 0.97 4.96
N GLY A 66 13.40 0.71 3.72
CA GLY A 66 14.61 -0.04 3.40
C GLY A 66 14.53 -1.50 3.88
N ASP A 67 13.32 -2.06 3.91
CA ASP A 67 13.06 -3.39 4.44
C ASP A 67 13.88 -4.44 3.66
N ARG A 68 14.52 -5.36 4.38
CA ARG A 68 15.30 -6.44 3.77
C ARG A 68 14.73 -7.76 4.23
N SER A 69 14.03 -8.46 3.34
CA SER A 69 13.85 -9.90 3.51
C SER A 69 15.23 -10.56 3.43
N TYR A 70 15.54 -11.45 4.37
CA TYR A 70 16.83 -12.15 4.44
C TYR A 70 17.14 -13.00 3.19
N HIS A 71 16.15 -13.21 2.32
CA HIS A 71 16.33 -13.83 1.01
C HIS A 71 15.88 -12.87 -0.11
N GLN A 72 16.83 -12.66 -1.02
CA GLN A 72 16.74 -11.80 -2.19
C GLN A 72 15.70 -12.37 -3.15
N LEU A 73 14.79 -11.50 -3.64
CA LEU A 73 13.56 -11.78 -4.39
C LEU A 73 12.35 -12.09 -3.49
N ILE A 74 11.69 -11.03 -3.03
CA ILE A 74 10.30 -11.07 -2.52
C ILE A 74 9.45 -11.47 -3.71
N GLY A 75 9.24 -12.77 -3.90
CA GLY A 75 8.59 -13.28 -5.10
C GLY A 75 8.21 -14.75 -5.03
N PHE A 76 8.89 -15.59 -4.25
CA PHE A 76 8.48 -17.00 -4.21
C PHE A 76 8.62 -17.75 -2.86
N GLU A 77 9.37 -17.29 -1.86
CA GLU A 77 9.43 -18.00 -0.54
C GLU A 77 9.77 -17.08 0.66
N SER A 78 9.00 -16.00 0.88
CA SER A 78 9.10 -15.29 2.17
C SER A 78 7.84 -14.52 2.55
N ILE A 79 6.70 -15.19 2.66
CA ILE A 79 5.59 -14.68 3.50
C ILE A 79 5.92 -14.96 5.00
N HIS A 80 7.21 -14.85 5.37
CA HIS A 80 7.73 -15.10 6.71
C HIS A 80 8.77 -14.04 7.13
N SER A 81 8.90 -12.94 6.39
CA SER A 81 9.58 -11.74 6.85
C SER A 81 8.80 -11.16 8.03
N ASP A 82 9.50 -10.83 9.11
CA ASP A 82 8.99 -10.32 10.39
C ASP A 82 7.58 -9.68 10.35
N PRO A 83 6.58 -10.20 11.11
CA PRO A 83 5.21 -9.65 11.13
C PRO A 83 5.13 -8.15 11.42
N ARG A 84 6.16 -7.56 12.05
CA ARG A 84 6.23 -6.12 12.30
C ARG A 84 6.55 -5.33 11.03
N ILE A 85 7.34 -5.90 10.12
CA ILE A 85 7.68 -5.31 8.82
C ILE A 85 6.43 -5.28 7.93
N GLU A 86 5.74 -6.41 7.79
CA GLU A 86 4.50 -6.51 7.00
C GLU A 86 3.42 -5.56 7.56
N LEU A 87 3.25 -5.52 8.88
CA LEU A 87 2.29 -4.60 9.52
C LEU A 87 2.67 -3.12 9.29
N ALA A 88 3.97 -2.78 9.27
CA ALA A 88 4.40 -1.43 8.96
C ALA A 88 4.10 -1.06 7.50
N ALA A 89 4.29 -1.99 6.57
CA ALA A 89 3.94 -1.81 5.16
C ALA A 89 2.43 -1.67 4.95
N ASP A 90 1.62 -2.48 5.63
CA ASP A 90 0.16 -2.36 5.63
C ASP A 90 -0.30 -0.98 6.14
N ARG A 91 0.29 -0.50 7.25
CA ARG A 91 0.00 0.84 7.79
C ARG A 91 0.36 1.94 6.81
N GLY A 92 1.55 1.88 6.19
CA GLY A 92 1.96 2.86 5.19
C GLY A 92 1.07 2.85 3.94
N GLY A 93 0.71 1.66 3.45
CA GLY A 93 -0.23 1.51 2.35
C GLY A 93 -1.62 2.09 2.65
N ILE A 94 -2.17 1.81 3.84
CA ILE A 94 -3.42 2.40 4.30
C ILE A 94 -3.30 3.94 4.35
N ARG A 95 -2.22 4.45 4.97
CA ARG A 95 -2.00 5.88 5.14
C ARG A 95 -1.92 6.64 3.82
N LEU A 96 -1.23 6.09 2.83
CA LEU A 96 -1.14 6.68 1.49
C LEU A 96 -2.50 6.78 0.79
N LEU A 97 -3.49 5.97 1.19
CA LEU A 97 -4.83 5.97 0.60
C LEU A 97 -5.83 6.89 1.33
N LEU A 98 -5.54 7.29 2.56
CA LEU A 98 -6.42 8.14 3.37
C LEU A 98 -6.77 9.48 2.70
N PRO A 99 -5.83 10.24 2.08
CA PRO A 99 -6.16 11.50 1.44
C PRO A 99 -7.30 11.39 0.42
N TYR A 100 -7.27 10.35 -0.43
CA TYR A 100 -8.29 10.13 -1.47
C TYR A 100 -9.65 9.76 -0.89
N TYR A 101 -9.68 9.13 0.28
CA TYR A 101 -10.95 8.82 0.93
C TYR A 101 -11.55 10.03 1.65
N PHE A 102 -10.70 10.83 2.28
CA PHE A 102 -11.11 12.03 3.02
C PHE A 102 -11.46 13.21 2.11
N GLU A 103 -10.96 13.22 0.87
CA GLU A 103 -11.24 14.29 -0.09
C GLU A 103 -12.76 14.55 -0.23
N GLY A 104 -13.16 15.78 0.06
CA GLY A 104 -14.56 16.22 -0.03
C GLY A 104 -15.51 15.63 1.03
N LYS A 105 -15.00 14.97 2.08
CA LYS A 105 -15.79 14.45 3.20
C LYS A 105 -15.58 15.25 4.47
N GLU A 106 -16.68 15.51 5.18
CA GLU A 106 -16.66 15.95 6.58
C GLU A 106 -16.44 14.75 7.52
N LEU A 107 -16.00 15.02 8.76
CA LEU A 107 -15.65 13.97 9.73
C LEU A 107 -16.82 13.03 10.03
N GLU A 108 -18.06 13.53 10.06
CA GLU A 108 -19.27 12.75 10.32
C GLU A 108 -19.59 11.77 9.18
N GLN A 109 -18.97 11.94 8.02
CA GLN A 109 -19.13 11.07 6.84
C GLN A 109 -18.07 9.97 6.78
N ILE A 110 -17.08 9.97 7.67
CA ILE A 110 -16.00 9.00 7.66
C ILE A 110 -16.49 7.66 8.22
N ASN A 111 -16.49 6.65 7.35
CA ASN A 111 -16.85 5.29 7.70
C ASN A 111 -15.70 4.32 7.37
N VAL A 112 -15.19 3.61 8.38
CA VAL A 112 -14.06 2.67 8.24
C VAL A 112 -14.39 1.54 7.27
N GLN A 113 -15.60 0.97 7.35
CA GLN A 113 -16.00 -0.13 6.49
C GLN A 113 -16.14 0.31 5.03
N GLU A 114 -16.65 1.52 4.80
CA GLU A 114 -16.70 2.10 3.44
C GLU A 114 -15.30 2.30 2.87
N PHE A 115 -14.36 2.84 3.64
CA PHE A 115 -12.96 2.96 3.23
C PHE A 115 -12.34 1.60 2.86
N MET A 116 -12.49 0.60 3.74
CA MET A 116 -12.02 -0.76 3.47
C MET A 116 -12.67 -1.35 2.21
N ASN A 117 -13.95 -1.09 1.99
CA ASN A 117 -14.65 -1.53 0.80
C ASN A 117 -14.16 -0.82 -0.46
N CYS A 118 -13.84 0.48 -0.42
CA CYS A 118 -13.33 1.24 -1.56
C CYS A 118 -12.03 0.65 -2.11
N PHE A 119 -11.12 0.25 -1.23
CA PHE A 119 -9.77 -0.24 -1.58
C PHE A 119 -9.60 -1.76 -1.42
N ASP A 120 -10.70 -2.48 -1.19
CA ASP A 120 -10.72 -3.93 -0.98
C ASP A 120 -9.69 -4.40 0.09
N ILE A 121 -9.63 -3.64 1.18
CA ILE A 121 -8.73 -3.88 2.31
C ILE A 121 -9.16 -5.18 3.00
N PRO A 122 -8.23 -6.13 3.22
CA PRO A 122 -8.53 -7.38 3.91
C PRO A 122 -9.13 -7.17 5.30
N GLN A 123 -10.15 -7.97 5.65
CA GLN A 123 -10.86 -7.82 6.94
C GLN A 123 -9.96 -7.96 8.17
N HIS A 124 -8.86 -8.71 8.09
CA HIS A 124 -7.93 -8.86 9.20
C HIS A 124 -7.15 -7.56 9.52
N LEU A 125 -7.15 -6.57 8.61
CA LEU A 125 -6.56 -5.25 8.82
C LEU A 125 -7.57 -4.23 9.37
N PHE A 126 -8.76 -4.66 9.79
CA PHE A 126 -9.79 -3.75 10.31
C PHE A 126 -9.27 -2.88 11.46
N GLU A 127 -8.66 -3.48 12.48
CA GLU A 127 -8.12 -2.74 13.63
C GLU A 127 -7.02 -1.76 13.21
N THR A 128 -6.10 -2.20 12.35
CA THR A 128 -5.05 -1.34 11.77
C THR A 128 -5.63 -0.16 11.01
N THR A 129 -6.72 -0.39 10.26
CA THR A 129 -7.39 0.66 9.49
C THR A 129 -8.07 1.67 10.41
N VAL A 130 -8.72 1.21 11.49
CA VAL A 130 -9.29 2.09 12.53
C VAL A 130 -8.19 2.97 13.13
N ASP A 131 -7.05 2.38 13.51
CA ASP A 131 -5.93 3.10 14.11
C ASP A 131 -5.41 4.20 13.18
N GLU A 132 -5.16 3.90 11.90
CA GLU A 132 -4.61 4.88 10.95
C GLU A 132 -5.61 6.00 10.64
N ILE A 133 -6.92 5.69 10.54
CA ILE A 133 -7.96 6.71 10.40
C ILE A 133 -8.01 7.62 11.63
N TYR A 134 -7.91 7.04 12.83
CA TYR A 134 -7.91 7.81 14.07
C TYR A 134 -6.69 8.74 14.15
N MET A 135 -5.48 8.22 13.87
CA MET A 135 -4.25 9.02 13.84
C MET A 135 -4.31 10.14 12.80
N TRP A 136 -4.93 9.89 11.65
CA TRP A 136 -5.14 10.89 10.60
C TRP A 136 -6.06 12.04 11.07
N ILE A 137 -7.18 11.71 11.74
CA ILE A 137 -8.14 12.70 12.25
C ILE A 137 -7.53 13.55 13.37
N GLU A 138 -6.72 12.95 14.25
CA GLU A 138 -6.06 13.66 15.36
C GLU A 138 -4.92 14.59 14.90
N GLY A 139 -4.64 14.67 13.60
CA GLY A 139 -3.56 15.49 13.06
C GLY A 139 -2.18 14.93 13.36
N GLY A 140 -2.04 13.60 13.44
CA GLY A 140 -0.77 12.92 13.63
C GLY A 140 0.29 13.48 12.67
N ASN A 141 1.34 14.07 13.25
CA ASN A 141 2.42 14.77 12.54
C ASN A 141 2.81 14.05 11.25
N LEU A 142 2.48 14.67 10.11
CA LEU A 142 2.92 14.28 8.78
C LEU A 142 4.36 14.79 8.59
N ASP A 143 5.30 14.24 9.35
CA ASP A 143 6.72 14.36 9.04
C ASP A 143 7.14 13.06 8.33
N PHE A 144 7.42 13.18 7.03
CA PHE A 144 8.20 12.23 6.24
C PHE A 144 9.57 12.86 5.94
#